data_AF-A0A502GW81-F1
#
_entry.id   AF-A0A502GW81-F1
#
_cell.length_a   1.000
_cell.length_b   1.000
_cell.length_c   1.000
_cell.angle_alpha   90.00
_cell.angle_beta   90.00
_cell.angle_gamma   90.00
#
_symmetry.space_group_name_H-M   'P 1'
#
loop_
_entity.id
_entity.type
_entity.pdbx_description
1 polymer ?
#
loop_
_entity_poly.entity_id
_entity_poly.type
_entity_poly.pdbx_seq_one_letter_code
_entity_poly.pdbx_strand_id
1 'polypeptide(L)' 'MKSTEYQARGDWNQIKGEAKQKWGNLTDDDLTYEEGKQDEWFGQLQEKTGHAIDDIKEWFHKTF' A
#
# COMPACT_ATOMS: atom_id res chain seq x y z
N MET A 1 18.96 17.11 -10.94
CA MET A 1 18.52 15.71 -10.73
C MET A 1 17.32 15.76 -9.77
N LYS A 2 16.10 15.82 -10.29
CA LYS A 2 14.85 15.77 -9.49
C LYS A 2 13.86 14.72 -10.01
N SER A 3 14.14 14.12 -11.17
CA SER A 3 13.19 13.31 -11.92
C SER A 3 12.85 11.98 -11.23
N THR A 4 13.81 11.37 -10.54
CA THR A 4 13.64 10.05 -9.93
C THR A 4 12.72 10.05 -8.70
N GLU A 5 12.75 11.13 -7.89
CA GLU A 5 11.85 11.27 -6.73
C GLU A 5 10.38 11.46 -7.14
N TYR A 6 10.11 12.16 -8.24
CA TYR A 6 8.75 12.34 -8.74
C TYR A 6 8.17 11.06 -9.33
N GLN A 7 8.99 10.21 -9.95
CA GLN A 7 8.54 8.93 -10.50
C GLN A 7 8.21 7.93 -9.39
N ALA A 8 9.06 7.78 -8.37
CA ALA A 8 8.78 6.92 -7.22
C ALA A 8 7.51 7.34 -6.47
N ARG A 9 7.27 8.65 -6.32
CA ARG A 9 6.02 9.19 -5.74
C ARG A 9 4.81 9.04 -6.67
N GLY A 10 5.02 9.09 -7.98
CA GLY A 10 3.99 8.89 -9.00
C GLY A 10 3.45 7.46 -8.99
N ASP A 11 4.36 6.48 -9.00
CA ASP A 11 4.04 5.06 -8.84
C ASP A 11 3.28 4.84 -7.54
N TRP A 12 3.81 5.28 -6.39
CA TRP A 12 3.15 5.08 -5.09
C TRP A 12 1.72 5.60 -5.02
N ASN A 13 1.42 6.76 -5.63
CA ASN A 13 0.05 7.26 -5.66
C ASN A 13 -0.90 6.39 -6.49
N GLN A 14 -0.39 5.76 -7.56
CA GLN A 14 -1.15 4.80 -8.35
C GLN A 14 -1.43 3.53 -7.54
N ILE A 15 -0.41 3.00 -6.84
CA ILE A 15 -0.55 1.88 -5.89
C ILE A 15 -1.67 2.15 -4.90
N LYS A 16 -1.63 3.35 -4.30
CA LYS A 16 -2.64 3.76 -3.32
C LYS A 16 -4.03 3.83 -3.94
N GLY A 17 -4.15 4.32 -5.17
CA GLY A 17 -5.41 4.34 -5.92
C GLY A 17 -5.98 2.93 -6.13
N GLU A 18 -5.16 2.00 -6.61
CA GLU A 18 -5.57 0.61 -6.89
C GLU A 18 -5.93 -0.14 -5.60
N ALA A 19 -5.16 0.04 -4.53
CA ALA A 19 -5.46 -0.53 -3.21
C ALA A 19 -6.82 -0.04 -2.67
N LYS A 20 -7.09 1.27 -2.77
CA LYS A 20 -8.39 1.84 -2.37
C LYS A 20 -9.54 1.29 -3.21
N GLN A 21 -9.34 1.11 -4.51
CA GLN A 21 -10.36 0.50 -5.38
C GLN A 21 -10.60 -0.97 -5.06
N LYS A 22 -9.55 -1.72 -4.75
CA LYS A 22 -9.64 -3.15 -4.43
C LYS A 22 -10.34 -3.41 -3.10
N TRP A 23 -9.99 -2.64 -2.06
CA TRP A 23 -10.46 -2.91 -0.70
C TRP A 23 -11.53 -1.94 -0.18
N GLY A 24 -11.76 -0.81 -0.85
CA GLY A 24 -12.84 0.16 -0.59
C GLY A 24 -12.74 0.95 0.72
N ASN A 25 -12.24 0.32 1.79
CA ASN A 25 -12.17 0.83 3.15
C ASN A 25 -10.82 1.46 3.50
N LEU A 26 -9.83 1.37 2.62
CA LEU A 26 -8.52 1.95 2.86
C LEU A 26 -8.52 3.45 2.53
N THR A 27 -7.80 4.22 3.34
CA THR A 27 -7.55 5.64 3.10
C THR A 27 -6.11 5.86 2.62
N ASP A 28 -5.78 7.11 2.26
CA ASP A 28 -4.39 7.44 1.91
C ASP A 28 -3.44 7.27 3.11
N ASP A 29 -3.96 7.49 4.32
CA ASP A 29 -3.23 7.37 5.58
C ASP A 29 -2.91 5.90 5.88
N ASP A 30 -3.90 5.00 5.72
CA ASP A 30 -3.71 3.56 5.90
C ASP A 30 -2.67 2.97 4.92
N LEU A 31 -2.52 3.60 3.76
CA LEU A 31 -1.57 3.19 2.73
C LEU A 31 -0.27 4.01 2.78
N THR A 32 -0.05 4.77 3.84
CA THR A 32 1.22 5.46 4.07
C THR A 32 2.19 4.48 4.72
N TYR A 33 3.22 4.10 3.97
CA TYR A 33 4.27 3.22 4.46
C TYR A 33 5.34 4.02 5.22
N GLU A 34 5.62 3.58 6.44
CA GLU A 34 6.76 4.06 7.25
C GLU A 34 7.88 3.01 7.25
N GLU A 35 9.10 3.43 6.93
CA GLU A 35 10.26 2.54 6.90
C GLU A 35 10.49 1.89 8.27
N GLY A 36 10.65 0.56 8.29
CA GLY A 36 10.83 -0.22 9.50
C GLY A 36 9.54 -0.66 10.20
N LYS A 37 8.37 -0.19 9.76
CA LYS A 37 7.05 -0.59 10.29
C LYS A 37 6.27 -1.52 9.38
N GLN A 38 6.95 -2.27 8.52
CA GLN A 38 6.30 -3.09 7.50
C GLN A 38 5.30 -4.11 8.08
N ASP A 39 5.67 -4.78 9.17
CA ASP A 39 4.80 -5.79 9.80
C ASP A 39 3.55 -5.15 10.43
N GLU A 40 3.71 -4.00 11.11
CA GLU A 40 2.60 -3.23 11.69
C GLU A 40 1.67 -2.69 10.59
N TRP A 41 2.24 -2.16 9.51
CA TRP A 41 1.49 -1.64 8.37
C TRP A 41 0.61 -2.73 7.73
N PHE A 42 1.17 -3.91 7.48
CA PHE A 42 0.39 -5.03 6.97
C PHE A 42 -0.67 -5.52 7.97
N GLY A 43 -0.42 -5.46 9.27
CA GLY A 43 -1.41 -5.74 10.31
C GLY A 43 -2.60 -4.78 10.27
N GLN A 44 -2.33 -3.48 10.18
CA GLN A 44 -3.39 -2.45 10.05
C GLN A 44 -4.22 -2.65 8.77
N LEU A 45 -3.55 -2.97 7.65
CA LEU A 45 -4.25 -3.29 6.39
C LEU A 45 -5.11 -4.54 6.55
N GLN A 46 -4.63 -5.59 7.22
CA GLN A 46 -5.42 -6.77 7.51
C GLN A 46 -6.68 -6.43 8.34
N GLU A 47 -6.55 -5.62 9.39
CA GLU A 47 -7.69 -5.22 10.23
C GLU A 47 -8.71 -4.38 9.45
N LYS A 48 -8.25 -3.44 8.61
CA LYS A 48 -9.13 -2.56 7.82
C LYS A 48 -9.79 -3.24 6.65
N THR A 49 -9.07 -4.10 5.95
CA THR A 49 -9.57 -4.82 4.77
C THR A 49 -10.33 -6.08 5.15
N GLY A 50 -10.07 -6.66 6.34
CA GLY A 50 -10.58 -7.98 6.74
C GLY A 50 -9.98 -9.15 5.95
N HIS A 51 -8.94 -8.91 5.14
CA HIS A 51 -8.29 -9.94 4.32
C HIS A 51 -7.09 -10.54 5.05
N ALA A 52 -6.68 -11.75 4.63
CA ALA A 52 -5.46 -12.36 5.14
C ALA A 52 -4.24 -11.49 4.77
N ILE A 53 -3.33 -11.31 5.72
CA ILE A 53 -2.09 -10.56 5.52
C ILE A 53 -1.28 -11.08 4.32
N ASP A 54 -1.35 -12.38 4.06
CA ASP A 54 -0.69 -13.04 2.94
C ASP A 54 -1.28 -12.62 1.59
N ASP A 55 -2.61 -12.49 1.50
CA ASP A 55 -3.33 -12.03 0.32
C ASP A 55 -2.97 -10.58 -0.04
N ILE A 56 -2.82 -9.75 1.01
CA ILE A 56 -2.39 -8.36 0.89
C ILE A 56 -0.94 -8.32 0.39
N LYS A 57 -0.03 -9.05 1.05
CA LYS A 57 1.39 -9.15 0.66
C LYS A 57 1.55 -9.66 -0.77
N GLU A 58 0.80 -10.69 -1.15
CA GLU A 58 0.81 -11.26 -2.50
C GLU A 58 0.33 -10.24 -3.53
N TRP A 59 -0.72 -9.47 -3.22
CA TRP A 59 -1.19 -8.43 -4.12
C TRP A 59 -0.13 -7.34 -4.34
N PHE A 60 0.53 -6.86 -3.28
CA PHE A 60 1.61 -5.89 -3.42
C PHE A 60 2.76 -6.47 -4.24
N HIS A 61 3.19 -7.71 -3.97
CA HIS A 61 4.28 -8.36 -4.73
C HIS A 61 3.93 -8.67 -6.20
N LYS A 62 2.65 -8.86 -6.53
CA LYS A 62 2.20 -9.06 -7.92
C LYS A 62 2.10 -7.75 -8.70
N THR A 63 1.82 -6.65 -8.00
CA THR A 63 1.62 -5.35 -8.62
C THR A 63 2.94 -4.57 -8.72
N PHE A 64 3.91 -4.85 -7.83
CA PHE A 64 5.19 -4.14 -7.69
C PHE A 64 6.34 -5.11 -7.40
#